data_AF-A0A659SCR1-F1
#
_entry.id   AF-A0A659SCR1-F1
#
_cell.length_a   1.000
_cell.length_b   1.000
_cell.length_c   1.000
_cell.angle_alpha   90.00
_cell.angle_beta   90.00
_cell.angle_gamma   90.00
#
_symmetry.space_group_name_H-M   'P 1'
#
loop_
_entity.id
_entity.type
_entity.pdbx_description
1 polymer ?
#
loop_
_entity_poly.entity_id
_entity_poly.type
_entity_poly.pdbx_seq_one_letter_code
_entity_poly.pdbx_strand_id
1 'polypeptide(L)'
;QARFGGNAVAVQTQPGNPRLEIATVPLDSGARPVLGEASRGRIFADVNGFLDPVDFRGQLVTVVGPITGTVDGKIGNTPYKFMLMQATGYKRWHLVQQVVMPPQPIDPWFYGGRAWPYGYGGWGWYNPGPAEVQTIVTE
;
A
#
# COMPACT_ATOMS: atom_id res chain seq x y z
N GLN A 1 -13.03 8.72 -15.29
CA GLN A 1 -13.39 8.18 -13.95
C GLN A 1 -12.32 8.64 -12.97
N ALA A 2 -12.71 8.98 -11.74
CA ALA A 2 -11.77 9.38 -10.71
C ALA A 2 -11.22 8.14 -10.00
N ARG A 3 -10.03 8.27 -9.41
CA ARG A 3 -9.36 7.21 -8.68
C ARG A 3 -8.79 7.78 -7.39
N PHE A 4 -9.10 7.12 -6.29
CA PHE A 4 -8.63 7.48 -4.96
C PHE A 4 -8.22 6.23 -4.21
N GLY A 5 -7.34 6.38 -3.23
CA GLY A 5 -6.99 5.27 -2.36
C GLY A 5 -6.26 5.74 -1.12
N GLY A 6 -6.08 4.82 -0.20
CA GLY A 6 -5.55 5.07 1.12
C GLY A 6 -6.09 4.07 2.13
N ASN A 7 -6.12 4.46 3.39
CA ASN A 7 -6.56 3.58 4.46
C ASN A 7 -8.09 3.60 4.60
N ALA A 8 -8.71 2.42 4.57
CA ALA A 8 -10.14 2.27 4.85
C ALA A 8 -10.38 2.40 6.37
N VAL A 9 -10.95 3.53 6.76
CA VAL A 9 -11.16 3.87 8.18
C VAL A 9 -12.39 3.17 8.72
N ALA A 10 -13.47 3.14 7.94
CA ALA A 10 -14.73 2.55 8.35
C ALA A 10 -15.51 2.02 7.14
N VAL A 11 -16.36 1.02 7.41
CA VAL A 11 -17.41 0.56 6.49
C VAL A 11 -18.73 0.82 7.19
N GLN A 12 -19.62 1.54 6.50
CA GLN A 12 -21.00 1.76 6.91
C GLN A 12 -21.89 0.89 6.02
N THR A 13 -22.49 -0.13 6.62
CA THR A 13 -23.41 -1.00 5.88
C THR A 13 -24.76 -0.31 5.79
N GLN A 14 -25.08 0.23 4.61
CA GLN A 14 -26.44 0.66 4.28
C GLN A 14 -27.12 -0.48 3.51
N PRO A 15 -28.45 -0.66 3.62
CA PRO A 15 -29.16 -1.69 2.85
C PRO A 15 -28.87 -1.55 1.35
N GLY A 16 -28.21 -2.55 0.76
CA GLY A 16 -27.92 -2.65 -0.67
C GLY A 16 -26.65 -1.94 -1.17
N ASN A 17 -26.12 -0.95 -0.45
CA ASN A 17 -24.95 -0.17 -0.87
C ASN A 17 -24.03 0.13 0.34
N PRO A 18 -23.07 -0.75 0.67
CA PRO A 18 -22.07 -0.43 1.68
C PRO A 18 -21.24 0.78 1.25
N ARG A 19 -21.02 1.67 2.22
CA ARG A 19 -20.25 2.91 2.06
C ARG A 19 -18.92 2.77 2.76
N LEU A 20 -17.83 2.96 2.02
CA LEU A 20 -16.47 2.90 2.51
C LEU A 20 -15.95 4.31 2.81
N GLU A 21 -15.48 4.55 4.02
CA GLU A 21 -14.77 5.77 4.41
C GLU A 21 -13.27 5.57 4.22
N ILE A 22 -12.65 6.36 3.34
CA ILE A 22 -11.25 6.22 2.99
C ILE A 22 -10.50 7.50 3.35
N ALA A 23 -9.46 7.37 4.18
CA ALA A 23 -8.46 8.41 4.38
C ALA A 23 -7.49 8.38 3.21
N THR A 24 -7.59 9.36 2.31
CA THR A 24 -6.90 9.36 1.03
C THR A 24 -5.44 9.76 1.18
N VAL A 25 -4.59 9.13 0.38
CA VAL A 25 -3.15 9.42 0.24
C VAL A 25 -2.81 9.47 -1.26
N PRO A 26 -1.62 9.98 -1.64
CA PRO A 26 -1.16 9.90 -3.02
C PRO A 26 -1.11 8.45 -3.49
N LEU A 27 -1.36 8.24 -4.79
CA LEU A 27 -1.22 6.93 -5.42
C LEU A 27 0.05 6.89 -6.26
N ASP A 28 0.71 5.74 -6.30
CA ASP A 28 1.80 5.47 -7.23
C ASP A 28 1.28 5.21 -8.66
N SER A 29 2.19 4.94 -9.59
CA SER A 29 1.85 4.60 -10.98
C SER A 29 1.02 3.32 -11.13
N GLY A 30 1.12 2.40 -10.16
CA GLY A 30 0.33 1.17 -10.06
C GLY A 30 -1.00 1.35 -9.33
N ALA A 31 -1.40 2.59 -9.05
CA ALA A 31 -2.58 2.92 -8.27
C ALA A 31 -2.56 2.39 -6.81
N ARG A 32 -1.39 2.13 -6.26
CA ARG A 32 -1.18 1.75 -4.86
C ARG A 32 -1.10 2.98 -3.98
N PRO A 33 -1.75 2.98 -2.80
CA PRO A 33 -1.53 4.00 -1.79
C PRO A 33 -0.07 4.06 -1.37
N VAL A 34 0.55 5.24 -1.44
CA VAL A 34 1.93 5.44 -0.99
C VAL A 34 1.98 5.36 0.54
N LEU A 35 2.86 4.50 1.05
CA LEU A 35 3.02 4.29 2.50
C LEU A 35 3.77 5.45 3.15
N GLY A 36 3.39 5.77 4.39
CA GLY A 36 4.04 6.83 5.18
C GLY A 36 3.61 8.25 4.81
N GLU A 37 2.83 8.43 3.74
CA GLU A 37 2.29 9.73 3.35
C GLU A 37 1.15 10.18 4.26
N ALA A 38 1.07 11.50 4.47
CA ALA A 38 -0.01 12.09 5.24
C ALA A 38 -1.33 12.01 4.46
N SER A 39 -2.43 11.79 5.19
CA SER A 39 -3.75 11.79 4.56
C SER A 39 -4.12 13.20 4.08
N ARG A 40 -4.57 13.30 2.83
CA ARG A 40 -4.99 14.56 2.20
C ARG A 40 -6.45 14.92 2.48
N GLY A 41 -7.24 13.97 3.00
CA GLY A 41 -8.65 14.16 3.29
C GLY A 41 -9.38 12.82 3.40
N ARG A 42 -10.69 12.89 3.62
CA ARG A 42 -11.54 11.69 3.67
C ARG A 42 -12.63 11.74 2.62
N ILE A 43 -12.91 10.57 2.05
CA ILE A 43 -13.94 10.42 1.02
C ILE A 43 -14.86 9.27 1.39
N PHE A 44 -16.07 9.31 0.84
CA PHE A 44 -16.97 8.17 0.82
C PHE A 44 -17.01 7.54 -0.56
N ALA A 45 -16.93 6.22 -0.59
CA ALA A 45 -17.10 5.42 -1.79
C ALA A 45 -18.24 4.43 -1.58
N ASP A 46 -19.33 4.60 -2.32
CA ASP A 46 -20.45 3.67 -2.33
C ASP A 46 -20.13 2.52 -3.27
N VAL A 47 -20.11 1.30 -2.74
CA VAL A 47 -19.79 0.09 -3.49
C VAL A 47 -21.07 -0.70 -3.70
N ASN A 48 -21.29 -1.17 -4.92
CA ASN A 48 -22.40 -2.08 -5.20
C ASN A 48 -22.09 -3.48 -4.63
N GLY A 49 -22.99 -4.04 -3.84
CA GLY A 49 -22.88 -5.41 -3.31
C GLY A 49 -22.69 -5.43 -1.80
N PHE A 50 -21.77 -6.26 -1.32
CA PHE A 50 -21.50 -6.45 0.11
C PHE A 50 -20.03 -6.22 0.41
N LEU A 51 -19.74 -5.54 1.52
CA LEU A 51 -18.42 -5.36 2.09
C LEU A 51 -18.48 -5.75 3.56
N ASP A 52 -17.63 -6.69 3.98
CA ASP A 52 -17.48 -7.01 5.40
C ASP A 52 -16.60 -5.94 6.07
N PRO A 53 -17.08 -5.22 7.10
CA PRO A 53 -16.25 -4.25 7.81
C PRO A 53 -14.93 -4.80 8.36
N VAL A 54 -14.87 -6.09 8.71
CA VAL A 54 -13.66 -6.74 9.26
C VAL A 54 -12.56 -6.84 8.21
N ASP A 55 -12.94 -7.05 6.95
CA ASP A 55 -12.01 -7.23 5.83
C ASP A 55 -11.40 -5.95 5.28
N PHE A 56 -11.97 -4.80 5.64
CA PHE A 56 -11.62 -3.49 5.07
C PHE A 56 -11.07 -2.51 6.10
N ARG A 57 -11.53 -2.55 7.35
CA ARG A 57 -11.04 -1.61 8.37
C ARG A 57 -9.53 -1.78 8.59
N GLY A 58 -8.79 -0.68 8.45
CA GLY A 58 -7.34 -0.64 8.59
C GLY A 58 -6.57 -1.15 7.37
N GLN A 59 -7.26 -1.58 6.30
CA GLN A 59 -6.62 -2.07 5.09
C GLN A 59 -6.38 -0.93 4.09
N LEU A 60 -5.34 -1.10 3.26
CA LEU A 60 -5.11 -0.22 2.14
C LEU A 60 -6.02 -0.60 0.99
N VAL A 61 -6.67 0.42 0.43
CA VAL A 61 -7.66 0.24 -0.63
C VAL A 61 -7.47 1.29 -1.70
N THR A 62 -7.80 0.91 -2.92
CA THR A 62 -7.96 1.83 -4.05
C THR A 62 -9.33 1.63 -4.64
N VAL A 63 -10.04 2.72 -4.90
CA VAL A 63 -11.37 2.75 -5.51
C VAL A 63 -11.34 3.56 -6.80
N VAL A 64 -12.17 3.15 -7.76
CA VAL A 64 -12.33 3.82 -9.06
C VAL A 64 -13.81 3.99 -9.34
N GLY A 65 -14.17 5.15 -9.88
CA GLY A 65 -15.54 5.42 -10.30
C GLY A 65 -15.83 6.90 -10.53
N PRO A 66 -17.07 7.24 -10.92
CA PRO A 66 -17.49 8.64 -11.01
C PRO A 66 -17.67 9.26 -9.61
N ILE A 67 -17.30 10.54 -9.51
CA ILE A 67 -17.66 11.39 -8.36
C ILE A 67 -19.13 11.76 -8.52
N THR A 68 -19.94 11.50 -7.50
CA THR A 68 -21.39 11.71 -7.54
C THR A 68 -21.83 12.92 -6.73
N GLY A 69 -20.97 13.46 -5.85
CA GLY A 69 -21.23 14.72 -5.17
C GLY A 69 -20.45 14.86 -3.87
N THR A 70 -21.08 15.49 -2.88
CA THR A 70 -20.54 15.62 -1.53
C THR A 70 -21.63 15.30 -0.51
N VAL A 71 -21.23 14.74 0.63
CA VAL A 71 -22.12 14.42 1.76
C VAL A 71 -21.57 15.08 3.01
N ASP A 72 -22.44 15.79 3.72
CA ASP A 72 -22.10 16.33 5.03
C ASP A 72 -22.02 15.19 6.06
N GLY A 73 -20.98 15.21 6.87
CA GLY A 73 -20.76 14.24 7.92
C GLY A 73 -19.88 14.81 9.02
N LYS A 74 -19.21 13.93 9.76
CA LYS A 74 -18.31 14.32 10.84
C LYS A 74 -17.07 13.43 10.88
N ILE A 75 -15.95 14.02 11.25
CA ILE A 75 -14.75 13.29 11.67
C ILE A 75 -14.60 13.53 13.17
N GLY A 76 -14.81 12.49 13.97
CA GLY A 76 -14.97 12.64 15.42
C GLY A 76 -16.19 13.53 15.72
N ASN A 77 -15.95 14.68 16.34
CA ASN A 77 -16.98 15.67 16.68
C ASN A 77 -16.98 16.91 15.77
N THR A 78 -16.09 16.96 14.77
CA THR A 78 -15.97 18.11 13.88
C THR A 78 -16.77 17.86 12.60
N PRO A 79 -17.64 18.79 12.16
CA PRO A 79 -18.35 18.68 10.90
C PRO A 79 -17.35 18.65 9.74
N TYR A 80 -17.58 17.77 8.77
CA TYR A 80 -16.72 17.57 7.62
C TYR A 80 -17.54 17.24 6.38
N LYS A 81 -17.19 17.84 5.26
CA LYS A 81 -17.84 17.58 3.97
C LYS A 81 -17.02 16.55 3.20
N PHE A 82 -17.58 15.35 3.09
CA PHE A 82 -16.96 14.25 2.36
C PHE A 82 -17.29 14.38 0.87
N MET A 83 -16.30 14.14 0.01
CA MET A 83 -16.59 13.84 -1.39
C MET A 83 -17.20 12.44 -1.47
N LEU A 84 -18.27 12.30 -2.26
CA LEU A 84 -18.95 11.03 -2.50
C LEU A 84 -18.66 10.57 -3.93
N MET A 85 -18.28 9.30 -4.05
CA MET A 85 -18.15 8.63 -5.34
C MET A 85 -18.93 7.32 -5.36
N GLN A 86 -19.40 6.93 -6.54
CA GLN A 86 -19.91 5.58 -6.79
C GLN A 86 -18.75 4.72 -7.27
N ALA A 87 -18.28 3.79 -6.45
CA ALA A 87 -17.20 2.90 -6.84
C ALA A 87 -17.71 1.83 -7.81
N THR A 88 -17.17 1.87 -9.03
CA THR A 88 -17.39 0.83 -10.05
C THR A 88 -16.44 -0.34 -9.89
N GLY A 89 -15.34 -0.15 -9.14
CA GLY A 89 -14.41 -1.20 -8.78
C GLY A 89 -13.48 -0.76 -7.65
N TYR A 90 -12.94 -1.74 -6.92
CA TYR A 90 -11.99 -1.50 -5.86
C TYR A 90 -10.92 -2.60 -5.84
N LYS A 91 -9.77 -2.30 -5.25
CA LYS A 91 -8.69 -3.25 -4.96
C LYS A 91 -8.27 -3.08 -3.51
N ARG A 92 -8.23 -4.19 -2.78
CA ARG A 92 -7.60 -4.26 -1.46
C ARG A 92 -6.14 -4.62 -1.66
N TRP A 93 -5.27 -4.01 -0.87
CA TRP A 93 -3.85 -4.27 -0.92
C TRP A 93 -3.37 -4.92 0.36
N HIS A 94 -2.46 -5.87 0.23
CA HIS A 94 -1.80 -6.51 1.35
C HIS A 94 -0.46 -5.84 1.63
N LEU A 95 -0.20 -5.57 2.90
CA LEU A 95 1.11 -5.10 3.35
C LEU A 95 1.97 -6.33 3.58
N VAL A 96 3.02 -6.52 2.79
CA VAL A 96 4.02 -7.55 3.04
C VAL A 96 5.34 -6.88 3.38
N GLN A 97 5.99 -7.38 4.43
CA GLN A 97 7.34 -6.99 4.76
C GLN A 97 8.29 -7.91 4.04
N GLN A 98 9.05 -7.36 3.10
CA GLN A 98 10.12 -8.09 2.46
C GLN A 98 11.43 -7.79 3.19
N VAL A 99 12.11 -8.86 3.61
CA VAL A 99 13.47 -8.78 4.11
C VAL A 99 14.41 -8.84 2.91
N VAL A 100 15.03 -7.71 2.58
CA VAL A 100 16.04 -7.68 1.52
C VAL A 100 17.36 -8.12 2.14
N MET A 101 17.80 -9.33 1.79
CA MET A 101 19.12 -9.78 2.16
C MET A 101 20.17 -9.00 1.37
N PRO A 102 21.27 -8.56 2.00
CA PRO A 102 22.38 -7.98 1.27
C PRO A 102 22.90 -8.99 0.23
N PRO A 103 23.48 -8.51 -0.89
CA PRO A 103 24.08 -9.37 -1.89
C PRO A 103 25.05 -10.34 -1.22
N GLN A 104 24.85 -11.65 -1.44
CA GLN A 104 25.78 -12.66 -0.96
C GLN A 104 27.14 -12.42 -1.65
N PRO A 105 28.27 -12.56 -0.94
CA PRO A 105 29.57 -12.44 -1.57
C PRO A 105 29.66 -13.43 -2.74
N ILE A 106 29.86 -12.92 -3.95
CA ILE A 106 30.28 -13.75 -5.07
C ILE A 106 31.73 -14.09 -4.80
N ASP A 107 31.97 -15.32 -4.38
CA ASP A 107 33.31 -15.82 -4.19
C ASP A 107 34.03 -15.83 -5.57
N PRO A 108 35.16 -15.11 -5.72
CA PRO A 108 35.89 -14.99 -6.99
C PRO A 108 36.39 -16.32 -7.56
N TRP A 109 36.40 -17.40 -6.77
CA TRP A 109 36.88 -18.71 -7.15
C TRP A 109 35.83 -19.54 -7.94
N PHE A 110 34.58 -19.07 -8.08
CA PHE A 110 33.52 -19.78 -8.81
C PHE A 110 33.52 -19.56 -10.34
N TYR A 111 34.36 -18.67 -10.89
CA TYR A 111 34.36 -18.32 -12.32
C TYR A 111 35.62 -18.70 -13.12
N GLY A 112 36.58 -19.43 -12.55
CA GLY A 112 37.80 -19.74 -13.28
C GLY A 112 38.53 -20.96 -12.74
N GLY A 113 38.40 -22.08 -13.45
CA GLY A 113 39.34 -23.18 -13.29
C GLY A 113 40.75 -22.74 -13.71
N ARG A 114 41.59 -22.37 -12.75
CA ARG A 114 43.05 -22.56 -12.80
C ARG A 114 43.68 -22.24 -11.44
N ALA A 115 44.36 -23.26 -10.91
CA ALA A 115 45.18 -23.25 -9.74
C ALA A 115 46.37 -22.28 -9.87
N TRP A 116 46.64 -21.48 -8.83
CA TRP A 116 47.99 -21.11 -8.40
C TRP A 116 48.04 -20.88 -6.88
N PRO A 117 49.10 -21.34 -6.17
CA PRO A 117 49.24 -21.24 -4.73
C PRO A 117 49.98 -19.96 -4.33
N TYR A 118 49.65 -19.43 -3.15
CA TYR A 118 50.39 -18.40 -2.40
C TYR A 118 50.21 -16.95 -2.87
N GLY A 119 49.48 -16.15 -2.08
CA GLY A 119 49.40 -14.70 -2.26
C GLY A 119 48.47 -14.04 -1.24
N TYR A 120 49.07 -13.34 -0.28
CA TYR A 120 48.41 -12.45 0.67
C TYR A 120 47.62 -11.32 -0.03
N GLY A 121 46.45 -10.96 0.51
CA GLY A 121 45.62 -9.81 0.11
C GLY A 121 44.24 -10.26 -0.35
N GLY A 122 43.12 -9.79 0.17
CA GLY A 122 42.81 -8.59 0.92
C GLY A 122 41.38 -8.22 0.51
N TRP A 123 40.48 -8.11 1.48
CA TRP A 123 39.22 -7.38 1.36
C TRP A 123 38.25 -7.86 0.27
N GLY A 124 37.61 -9.00 0.51
CA GLY A 124 36.30 -9.27 -0.07
C GLY A 124 35.30 -8.22 0.45
N TRP A 125 34.59 -7.57 -0.46
CA TRP A 125 33.60 -6.53 -0.18
C TRP A 125 32.45 -7.08 0.66
N TYR A 126 32.66 -7.15 1.97
CA TYR A 126 31.64 -7.51 2.94
C TYR A 126 30.84 -6.24 3.22
N ASN A 127 29.56 -6.22 2.88
CA ASN A 127 28.63 -5.21 3.39
C ASN A 127 27.92 -5.81 4.62
N PRO A 128 28.39 -5.60 5.86
CA PRO A 128 27.79 -6.16 7.08
C PRO A 128 26.48 -5.45 7.49
N GLY A 129 25.88 -4.69 6.57
CA GLY A 129 24.67 -3.94 6.84
C GLY A 129 23.52 -4.86 7.28
N PRO A 130 22.72 -4.46 8.28
CA PRO A 130 21.54 -5.22 8.66
C PRO A 130 20.60 -5.36 7.47
N ALA A 131 19.90 -6.50 7.37
CA ALA A 131 18.89 -6.68 6.34
C ALA A 131 17.83 -5.58 6.44
N GLU A 132 17.53 -4.92 5.33
CA GLU A 132 16.51 -3.87 5.30
C GLU A 132 15.11 -4.51 5.26
N VAL A 133 14.25 -4.07 6.18
CA VAL A 133 12.83 -4.44 6.17
C VAL A 133 12.09 -3.38 5.37
N GLN A 134 11.69 -3.72 4.15
CA GLN A 134 10.84 -2.84 3.33
C GLN A 134 9.40 -3.32 3.45
N THR A 135 8.51 -2.45 3.90
CA THR A 135 7.06 -2.72 3.83
C THR A 135 6.60 -2.33 2.44
N ILE A 136 6.15 -3.29 1.66
CA ILE A 136 5.66 -3.07 0.30
C ILE A 136 4.16 -3.40 0.22
N VAL A 137 3.48 -2.73 -0.70
CA VAL A 137 2.07 -2.93 -1.00
C VAL A 137 1.97 -3.94 -2.14
N THR A 138 1.47 -5.14 -1.85
CA THR A 138 1.30 -6.24 -2.81
C THR A 138 -0.16 -6.55 -3.09
N GLU A 139 -0.38 -7.25 -4.20
CA GLU A 139 -1.71 -7.65 -4.69
C GLU A 139 -2.44 -8.61 -3.74
#